data_AF-A0A7S3PU05-F1
#
_entry.id   AF-A0A7S3PU05-F1
#
_cell.length_a   1.000
_cell.length_b   1.000
_cell.length_c   1.000
_cell.angle_alpha   90.00
_cell.angle_beta   90.00
_cell.angle_gamma   90.00
#
_symmetry.space_group_name_H-M   'P 1'
#
loop_
_entity.id
_entity.type
_entity.pdbx_description
1 polymer ?
#
loop_
_entity_poly.entity_id
_entity_poly.type
_entity_poly.pdbx_seq_one_letter_code
_entity_poly.pdbx_strand_id
1 'polypeptide(L)'
;MSMSKIGPIPLSIGVVVAAIIMFNVSKKRRAQDNDNWRKDKKGGNGESSSDNQGNGSGKTTYRSLNHNSARQASLQQDERSMWSDEHLPSHLVRERMKEKRRKEKIPMLTMKSKMYDNITLCDPQGEALSKISKKKANWYIKKGLADFIDGKEDSVRLKFEPKARSQDADYGMSTKKNVCVACGEPENQMRFYIVPYAYRHLFPEKYKQHISHDIVSLCANCHLLCGQQTQIRMDEIEEKFNIVKKYSTDHRLYKVRSSALALMNWRLKIPAEKVSWHIDIVRRYLIDDCDLDDSCIKDETIPKDLLQKACDIDFRVLNTAFVPGPDLVVASMADDDEKLAKFIRAWRVFFLETIHPRHLPQGWSIEYPVHCMSTDYPA
;
A
#
# COMPACT_ATOMS: atom_id res chain seq x y z
N MET A 1 58.05 4.34 -9.44
CA MET A 1 56.86 4.19 -10.29
C MET A 1 56.51 2.71 -10.40
N SER A 2 55.47 2.25 -9.69
CA SER A 2 54.63 1.12 -10.12
C SER A 2 53.47 1.00 -9.12
N MET A 3 52.26 1.22 -9.62
CA MET A 3 51.01 1.09 -8.89
C MET A 3 50.55 -0.37 -8.91
N SER A 4 50.35 -0.98 -7.74
CA SER A 4 49.53 -2.19 -7.61
C SER A 4 48.10 -1.80 -7.25
N LYS A 5 47.26 -1.67 -8.28
CA LYS A 5 45.80 -1.54 -8.17
C LYS A 5 45.22 -2.90 -7.77
N ILE A 6 44.63 -3.00 -6.58
CA ILE A 6 43.70 -4.08 -6.23
C ILE A 6 42.31 -3.55 -6.58
N GLY A 7 41.75 -4.04 -7.68
CA GLY A 7 40.34 -3.77 -8.05
C GLY A 7 39.38 -4.62 -7.21
N PRO A 8 38.13 -4.18 -7.01
CA PRO A 8 37.12 -4.97 -6.31
C PRO A 8 36.63 -6.10 -7.21
N ILE A 9 36.55 -7.31 -6.67
CA ILE A 9 35.88 -8.45 -7.31
C ILE A 9 34.36 -8.24 -7.14
N PRO A 10 33.58 -8.06 -8.21
CA PRO A 10 32.12 -8.06 -8.08
C PRO A 10 31.68 -9.50 -7.83
N LEU A 11 31.12 -9.78 -6.65
CA LEU A 11 30.36 -11.01 -6.43
C LEU A 11 29.26 -11.05 -7.49
N SER A 12 29.28 -12.08 -8.33
CA SER A 12 28.32 -12.19 -9.42
C SER A 12 26.90 -12.32 -8.83
N ILE A 13 25.94 -11.63 -9.44
CA ILE A 13 24.52 -11.64 -9.05
C ILE A 13 23.99 -13.08 -8.90
N GLY A 14 24.57 -14.04 -9.62
CA GLY A 14 24.27 -15.48 -9.49
C GLY A 14 24.54 -16.08 -8.10
N VAL A 15 25.57 -15.61 -7.38
CA VAL A 15 25.87 -16.09 -6.01
C VAL A 15 24.82 -15.58 -5.02
N VAL A 16 24.36 -14.34 -5.20
CA VAL A 16 23.30 -13.74 -4.37
C VAL A 16 21.96 -14.44 -4.62
N VAL A 17 21.62 -14.73 -5.88
CA VAL A 17 20.41 -15.48 -6.23
C VAL A 17 20.46 -16.91 -5.68
N ALA A 18 21.61 -17.59 -5.76
CA ALA A 18 21.77 -18.94 -5.21
C ALA A 18 21.63 -18.97 -3.67
N ALA A 19 22.21 -18.00 -2.97
CA ALA A 19 22.07 -17.87 -1.51
C ALA A 19 20.62 -17.60 -1.09
N ILE A 20 19.88 -16.78 -1.86
CA ILE A 20 18.47 -16.48 -1.60
C ILE A 20 17.57 -17.69 -1.86
N ILE A 21 17.84 -18.49 -2.91
CA ILE A 21 17.11 -19.74 -3.17
C ILE A 21 17.27 -20.71 -1.99
N MET A 22 18.50 -20.88 -1.49
CA MET A 22 18.76 -21.74 -0.32
C MET A 22 18.07 -21.23 0.95
N PHE A 23 18.04 -19.91 1.15
CA PHE A 23 17.39 -19.30 2.33
C PHE A 23 15.85 -19.35 2.27
N ASN A 24 15.25 -19.21 1.08
CA ASN A 24 13.79 -19.23 0.89
C ASN A 24 13.18 -20.63 0.97
N VAL A 25 13.91 -21.68 0.62
CA VAL A 25 13.48 -23.08 0.85
C VAL A 25 13.27 -23.35 2.36
N SER A 26 14.05 -22.69 3.23
CA SER A 26 13.91 -22.80 4.69
C SER A 26 12.73 -21.99 5.26
N LYS A 27 12.36 -20.86 4.64
CA LYS A 27 11.22 -20.02 5.07
C LYS A 27 9.85 -20.53 4.60
N LYS A 28 9.77 -21.27 3.48
CA LYS A 28 8.49 -21.81 2.97
C LYS A 28 7.76 -22.73 3.96
N ARG A 29 8.48 -23.37 4.89
CA ARG A 29 7.89 -24.15 6.00
C ARG A 29 7.20 -23.30 7.08
N ARG A 30 7.42 -21.97 7.13
CA ARG A 30 6.80 -21.05 8.12
C ARG A 30 5.67 -20.19 7.54
N ALA A 31 5.47 -20.18 6.22
CA ALA A 31 4.47 -19.32 5.56
C ALA A 31 3.05 -19.89 5.57
N GLN A 32 2.87 -21.19 5.80
CA GLN A 32 1.55 -21.84 5.87
C GLN A 32 0.71 -21.39 7.06
N ASP A 33 1.30 -20.80 8.10
CA ASP A 33 0.57 -20.36 9.30
C ASP A 33 -0.03 -18.94 9.18
N ASN A 34 0.41 -18.13 8.20
CA ASN A 34 0.01 -16.71 8.10
C ASN A 34 -1.19 -16.44 7.17
N ASP A 35 -1.55 -17.39 6.30
CA ASP A 35 -2.71 -17.25 5.40
C ASP A 35 -4.07 -17.38 6.11
N ASN A 36 -4.09 -17.86 7.37
CA ASN A 36 -5.31 -17.93 8.18
C ASN A 36 -5.78 -16.57 8.71
N TRP A 37 -4.92 -15.54 8.81
CA TRP A 37 -5.33 -14.24 9.36
C TRP A 37 -6.22 -13.42 8.40
N ARG A 38 -6.13 -13.66 7.08
CA ARG A 38 -6.84 -12.86 6.07
C ARG A 38 -8.31 -13.26 5.86
N LYS A 39 -8.77 -14.37 6.44
CA LYS A 39 -10.13 -14.92 6.20
C LYS A 39 -11.16 -14.57 7.28
N ASP A 40 -10.76 -14.16 8.48
CA ASP A 40 -11.67 -13.99 9.64
C ASP A 40 -12.39 -12.64 9.76
N LYS A 41 -12.42 -11.79 8.71
CA LYS A 41 -13.13 -10.49 8.76
C LYS A 41 -14.31 -10.32 7.80
N LYS A 42 -14.77 -11.39 7.17
CA LYS A 42 -16.02 -11.38 6.39
C LYS A 42 -17.06 -12.27 7.07
N GLY A 43 -17.79 -11.71 8.04
CA GLY A 43 -18.97 -12.36 8.61
C GLY A 43 -19.59 -11.49 9.69
N GLY A 44 -20.81 -10.98 9.44
CA GLY A 44 -21.63 -10.30 10.43
C GLY A 44 -22.31 -9.02 9.92
N ASN A 45 -23.41 -9.19 9.19
CA ASN A 45 -24.40 -8.14 8.87
C ASN A 45 -25.74 -8.58 9.47
N GLY A 46 -26.47 -7.65 10.10
CA GLY A 46 -27.86 -7.78 10.58
C GLY A 46 -28.17 -6.53 11.43
N GLU A 47 -28.93 -5.54 10.96
CA GLU A 47 -30.40 -5.43 10.76
C GLU A 47 -31.11 -4.73 11.94
N SER A 48 -31.71 -3.56 11.67
CA SER A 48 -32.92 -2.96 12.28
C SER A 48 -33.07 -1.50 11.77
N SER A 49 -34.04 -1.13 10.93
CA SER A 49 -35.45 -0.70 11.20
C SER A 49 -35.59 0.38 12.30
N SER A 50 -36.51 1.34 12.29
CA SER A 50 -37.30 2.14 11.33
C SER A 50 -38.00 3.22 12.20
N ASP A 51 -38.50 4.30 11.57
CA ASP A 51 -39.54 5.24 12.06
C ASP A 51 -39.25 6.22 13.22
N ASN A 52 -39.47 7.52 13.00
CA ASN A 52 -40.69 8.20 13.43
C ASN A 52 -40.79 9.68 12.94
N GLN A 53 -42.02 10.12 12.68
CA GLN A 53 -42.46 11.46 12.27
C GLN A 53 -42.58 12.44 13.46
N GLY A 54 -42.60 13.75 13.20
CA GLY A 54 -43.01 14.77 14.18
C GLY A 54 -43.04 16.21 13.65
N ASN A 55 -44.25 16.71 13.39
CA ASN A 55 -44.63 18.04 12.91
C ASN A 55 -44.40 19.17 13.95
N GLY A 56 -44.25 20.42 13.51
CA GLY A 56 -44.28 21.58 14.42
C GLY A 56 -44.14 22.95 13.74
N SER A 57 -45.28 23.56 13.43
CA SER A 57 -45.48 24.87 12.81
C SER A 57 -45.16 26.08 13.70
N GLY A 58 -44.72 27.20 13.11
CA GLY A 58 -44.77 28.52 13.74
C GLY A 58 -44.34 29.64 12.80
N LYS A 59 -45.32 30.33 12.19
CA LYS A 59 -45.12 31.55 11.39
C LYS A 59 -45.01 32.77 12.30
N THR A 60 -44.09 33.70 12.01
CA THR A 60 -44.40 35.14 12.13
C THR A 60 -43.58 35.95 11.14
N THR A 61 -44.26 36.95 10.59
CA THR A 61 -44.00 37.77 9.42
C THR A 61 -43.00 38.90 9.65
N TYR A 62 -42.21 39.26 8.64
CA TYR A 62 -42.02 40.67 8.27
C TYR A 62 -41.59 40.77 6.80
N ARG A 63 -42.39 41.48 6.00
CA ARG A 63 -42.22 41.71 4.57
C ARG A 63 -41.48 43.02 4.39
N SER A 64 -40.20 42.98 4.01
CA SER A 64 -39.51 44.13 3.44
C SER A 64 -39.11 43.82 2.01
N LEU A 65 -39.66 44.65 1.10
CA LEU A 65 -39.45 44.61 -0.34
C LEU A 65 -37.97 44.87 -0.64
N ASN A 66 -37.29 43.84 -1.15
CA ASN A 66 -35.93 43.98 -1.67
C ASN A 66 -35.89 43.51 -3.13
N HIS A 67 -36.32 44.40 -4.03
CA HIS A 67 -36.37 44.16 -5.48
C HIS A 67 -34.98 43.96 -6.12
N ASN A 68 -33.89 44.16 -5.38
CA ASN A 68 -32.53 43.83 -5.82
C ASN A 68 -32.08 42.39 -5.49
N SER A 69 -32.77 41.69 -4.57
CA SER A 69 -32.41 40.30 -4.23
C SER A 69 -32.86 39.29 -5.28
N ALA A 70 -33.97 39.55 -5.98
CA ALA A 70 -34.50 38.64 -7.00
C ALA A 70 -33.59 38.56 -8.23
N ARG A 71 -32.91 39.66 -8.60
CA ARG A 71 -32.02 39.73 -9.76
C ARG A 71 -30.63 39.14 -9.49
N GLN A 72 -30.15 39.22 -8.25
CA GLN A 72 -28.94 38.51 -7.80
C GLN A 72 -29.21 37.02 -7.55
N ALA A 73 -30.40 36.67 -7.03
CA ALA A 73 -30.82 35.29 -6.86
C ALA A 73 -31.08 34.59 -8.21
N SER A 74 -31.60 35.29 -9.22
CA SER A 74 -31.77 34.74 -10.57
C SER A 74 -30.44 34.50 -11.27
N LEU A 75 -29.46 35.41 -11.11
CA LEU A 75 -28.10 35.20 -11.64
C LEU A 75 -27.36 34.06 -10.92
N GLN A 76 -27.53 33.91 -9.60
CA GLN A 76 -26.98 32.77 -8.85
C GLN A 76 -27.73 31.45 -9.14
N GLN A 77 -29.02 31.50 -9.44
CA GLN A 77 -29.79 30.34 -9.87
C GLN A 77 -29.44 29.92 -11.30
N ASP A 78 -29.17 30.87 -12.20
CA ASP A 78 -28.68 30.59 -13.55
C ASP A 78 -27.26 30.02 -13.52
N GLU A 79 -26.35 30.55 -12.70
CA GLU A 79 -25.02 29.94 -12.49
C GLU A 79 -25.09 28.56 -11.85
N ARG A 80 -26.08 28.29 -10.97
CA ARG A 80 -26.27 26.97 -10.37
C ARG A 80 -26.94 25.97 -11.33
N SER A 81 -27.74 26.47 -12.27
CA SER A 81 -28.42 25.72 -13.34
C SER A 81 -27.47 25.34 -14.48
N MET A 82 -26.52 26.22 -14.82
CA MET A 82 -25.54 26.03 -15.90
C MET A 82 -24.50 24.91 -15.65
N TRP A 83 -24.52 24.30 -14.46
CA TRP A 83 -23.59 23.26 -14.02
C TRP A 83 -24.30 21.94 -13.65
N SER A 84 -25.56 21.76 -14.06
CA SER A 84 -26.24 20.47 -13.96
C SER A 84 -25.50 19.43 -14.81
N ASP A 85 -25.38 18.19 -14.29
CA ASP A 85 -24.67 17.08 -14.97
C ASP A 85 -25.20 16.80 -16.39
N GLU A 86 -26.41 17.27 -16.71
CA GLU A 86 -27.08 17.10 -18.01
C GLU A 86 -26.37 17.78 -19.20
N HIS A 87 -25.61 18.86 -18.97
CA HIS A 87 -25.00 19.64 -20.07
C HIS A 87 -23.47 19.49 -20.17
N LEU A 88 -22.83 18.65 -19.35
CA LEU A 88 -21.39 18.46 -19.42
C LEU A 88 -21.00 17.45 -20.53
N PRO A 89 -19.91 17.72 -21.27
CA PRO A 89 -19.27 16.72 -22.12
C PRO A 89 -19.02 15.40 -21.37
N SER A 90 -19.21 14.27 -22.04
CA SER A 90 -19.15 12.93 -21.44
C SER A 90 -17.85 12.63 -20.67
N HIS A 91 -16.72 13.18 -21.10
CA HIS A 91 -15.45 13.05 -20.41
C HIS A 91 -15.43 13.79 -19.06
N LEU A 92 -16.03 14.98 -18.96
CA LEU A 92 -16.12 15.73 -17.71
C LEU A 92 -17.11 15.09 -16.73
N VAL A 93 -18.24 14.57 -17.23
CA VAL A 93 -19.18 13.77 -16.42
C VAL A 93 -18.46 12.57 -15.80
N ARG A 94 -17.65 11.86 -16.60
CA ARG A 94 -16.85 10.72 -16.13
C ARG A 94 -15.86 11.14 -15.05
N GLU A 95 -15.13 12.24 -15.22
CA GLU A 95 -14.19 12.73 -14.20
C GLU A 95 -14.91 13.15 -12.92
N ARG A 96 -16.06 13.83 -13.02
CA ARG A 96 -16.89 14.19 -11.85
C ARG A 96 -17.39 12.94 -11.11
N MET A 97 -17.83 11.90 -11.83
CA MET A 97 -18.21 10.61 -11.23
C MET A 97 -17.03 9.91 -10.55
N LYS A 98 -15.84 9.93 -11.16
CA LYS A 98 -14.62 9.38 -10.54
C LYS A 98 -14.28 10.12 -9.25
N GLU A 99 -14.34 11.45 -9.28
CA GLU A 99 -14.07 12.29 -8.11
C GLU A 99 -15.10 12.07 -6.99
N LYS A 100 -16.38 11.95 -7.34
CA LYS A 100 -17.45 11.62 -6.39
C LYS A 100 -17.19 10.27 -5.70
N ARG A 101 -16.93 9.22 -6.48
CA ARG A 101 -16.58 7.88 -5.96
C ARG A 101 -15.32 7.92 -5.10
N ARG A 102 -14.34 8.73 -5.48
CA ARG A 102 -13.11 8.91 -4.70
C ARG A 102 -13.44 9.50 -3.33
N LYS A 103 -14.19 10.61 -3.28
CA LYS A 103 -14.61 11.26 -2.03
C LYS A 103 -15.42 10.32 -1.13
N GLU A 104 -16.35 9.56 -1.70
CA GLU A 104 -17.14 8.56 -0.96
C GLU A 104 -16.27 7.45 -0.34
N LYS A 105 -15.17 7.08 -0.99
CA LYS A 105 -14.24 6.05 -0.48
C LYS A 105 -13.23 6.57 0.54
N ILE A 106 -12.96 7.88 0.59
CA ILE A 106 -11.96 8.45 1.52
C ILE A 106 -12.25 8.04 2.98
N PRO A 107 -13.46 8.23 3.53
CA PRO A 107 -13.74 7.83 4.91
C PRO A 107 -13.53 6.35 5.23
N MET A 108 -13.57 5.48 4.22
CA MET A 108 -13.31 4.03 4.39
C MET A 108 -11.83 3.70 4.50
N LEU A 109 -10.95 4.56 3.98
CA LEU A 109 -9.49 4.38 3.96
C LEU A 109 -8.79 5.12 5.10
N THR A 110 -9.47 6.09 5.71
CA THR A 110 -8.91 6.94 6.75
C THR A 110 -8.85 6.23 8.10
N MET A 111 -8.00 6.73 8.99
CA MET A 111 -7.91 6.20 10.34
C MET A 111 -9.21 6.49 11.11
N LYS A 112 -9.80 5.44 11.68
CA LYS A 112 -10.99 5.56 12.55
C LYS A 112 -10.70 6.30 13.87
N SER A 113 -9.44 6.33 14.28
CA SER A 113 -8.98 7.00 15.50
C SER A 113 -7.86 7.97 15.16
N LYS A 114 -7.64 8.97 16.02
CA LYS A 114 -6.46 9.81 15.94
C LYS A 114 -5.17 8.98 15.92
N MET A 115 -4.15 9.50 15.24
CA MET A 115 -2.84 8.84 15.15
C MET A 115 -2.05 8.98 16.45
N TYR A 116 -2.05 10.18 17.02
CA TYR A 116 -1.31 10.53 18.22
C TYR A 116 -2.29 10.81 19.36
N ASP A 117 -2.22 9.98 20.40
CA ASP A 117 -2.95 10.22 21.65
C ASP A 117 -2.23 11.20 22.57
N ASN A 118 -0.89 11.28 22.44
CA ASN A 118 0.00 12.12 23.24
C ASN A 118 -0.09 11.90 24.76
N ILE A 119 -0.27 10.65 25.20
CA ILE A 119 -0.25 10.30 26.62
C ILE A 119 1.19 10.42 27.14
N THR A 120 1.38 11.11 28.26
CA THR A 120 2.70 11.29 28.87
C THR A 120 3.12 10.01 29.61
N LEU A 121 4.27 9.45 29.26
CA LEU A 121 4.91 8.38 30.01
C LEU A 121 5.94 9.00 30.95
N CYS A 122 5.81 8.75 32.25
CA CYS A 122 6.74 9.23 33.28
C CYS A 122 7.54 8.07 33.89
N ASP A 123 8.74 8.38 34.39
CA ASP A 123 9.53 7.48 35.24
C ASP A 123 8.90 7.36 36.66
N PRO A 124 9.41 6.47 37.52
CA PRO A 124 8.92 6.34 38.90
C PRO A 124 8.99 7.62 39.73
N GLN A 125 9.93 8.51 39.43
CA GLN A 125 10.18 9.79 40.10
C GLN A 125 9.24 10.90 39.60
N GLY A 126 8.53 10.67 38.50
CA GLY A 126 7.57 11.60 37.90
C GLY A 126 8.13 12.43 36.73
N GLU A 127 9.38 12.22 36.33
CA GLU A 127 9.99 12.89 35.17
C GLU A 127 9.39 12.37 33.87
N ALA A 128 9.06 13.27 32.94
CA ALA A 128 8.46 12.90 31.66
C ALA A 128 9.51 12.28 30.72
N LEU A 129 9.25 11.06 30.25
CA LEU A 129 10.13 10.31 29.35
C LEU A 129 9.73 10.48 27.88
N SER A 130 8.45 10.31 27.54
CA SER A 130 7.99 10.37 26.15
C SER A 130 6.46 10.48 26.04
N LYS A 131 5.98 10.82 24.85
CA LYS A 131 4.56 10.77 24.46
C LYS A 131 4.26 9.44 23.77
N ILE A 132 3.26 8.71 24.27
CA ILE A 132 2.87 7.38 23.77
C ILE A 132 1.40 7.33 23.34
N SER A 133 1.03 6.25 22.65
CA SER A 133 -0.36 5.98 22.28
C SER A 133 -1.15 5.42 23.46
N LYS A 134 -2.48 5.58 23.42
CA LYS A 134 -3.42 5.00 24.37
C LYS A 134 -3.30 3.48 24.43
N LYS A 135 -3.10 2.85 23.28
CA LYS A 135 -2.85 1.40 23.21
C LYS A 135 -1.59 0.98 23.99
N LYS A 136 -0.50 1.75 23.88
CA LYS A 136 0.75 1.45 24.59
C LYS A 136 0.62 1.72 26.08
N ALA A 137 -0.02 2.82 26.47
CA ALA A 137 -0.32 3.12 27.87
C ALA A 137 -1.13 1.98 28.51
N ASN A 138 -2.24 1.58 27.89
CA ASN A 138 -3.08 0.48 28.36
C ASN A 138 -2.34 -0.86 28.43
N TRP A 139 -1.36 -1.09 27.55
CA TRP A 139 -0.52 -2.29 27.63
C TRP A 139 0.33 -2.30 28.91
N TYR A 140 0.95 -1.18 29.29
CA TYR A 140 1.70 -1.08 30.55
C TYR A 140 0.81 -1.26 31.78
N ILE A 141 -0.37 -0.61 31.79
CA ILE A 141 -1.35 -0.76 32.89
C ILE A 141 -1.79 -2.23 33.03
N LYS A 142 -2.20 -2.86 31.92
CA LYS A 142 -2.65 -4.26 31.92
C LYS A 142 -1.56 -5.23 32.37
N LYS A 143 -0.29 -4.91 32.12
CA LYS A 143 0.86 -5.70 32.56
C LYS A 143 1.30 -5.41 33.99
N GLY A 144 0.64 -4.48 34.70
CA GLY A 144 1.01 -4.07 36.05
C GLY A 144 2.35 -3.33 36.09
N LEU A 145 2.80 -2.76 34.96
CA LEU A 145 4.10 -2.09 34.81
C LEU A 145 4.03 -0.58 35.03
N ALA A 146 2.83 -0.02 35.01
CA ALA A 146 2.57 1.40 35.23
C ALA A 146 1.20 1.60 35.87
N ASP A 147 0.97 2.77 36.46
CA ASP A 147 -0.34 3.24 36.92
C ASP A 147 -0.69 4.60 36.27
N PHE A 148 -1.98 4.93 36.18
CA PHE A 148 -2.39 6.27 35.76
C PHE A 148 -2.07 7.29 36.86
N ILE A 149 -1.57 8.46 36.46
CA ILE A 149 -1.28 9.55 37.39
C ILE A 149 -2.57 10.28 37.72
N ASP A 150 -2.89 10.47 39.01
CA ASP A 150 -4.08 11.16 39.51
C ASP A 150 -5.42 10.66 38.92
N GLY A 151 -5.46 9.39 38.50
CA GLY A 151 -6.63 8.81 37.83
C GLY A 151 -6.92 9.38 36.43
N LYS A 152 -6.03 10.21 35.87
CA LYS A 152 -6.18 10.80 34.53
C LYS A 152 -5.62 9.88 33.45
N GLU A 153 -6.39 9.64 32.40
CA GLU A 153 -5.97 8.82 31.25
C GLU A 153 -4.99 9.55 30.29
N ASP A 154 -4.46 10.71 30.68
CA ASP A 154 -3.53 11.51 29.88
C ASP A 154 -2.06 11.26 30.23
N SER A 155 -1.78 10.59 31.36
CA SER A 155 -0.43 10.36 31.87
C SER A 155 -0.32 9.05 32.64
N VAL A 156 0.76 8.30 32.42
CA VAL A 156 1.05 7.03 33.10
C VAL A 156 2.45 7.05 33.70
N ARG A 157 2.60 6.49 34.90
CA ARG A 157 3.88 6.41 35.64
C ARG A 157 4.38 4.98 35.68
N LEU A 158 5.60 4.75 35.22
CA LEU A 158 6.26 3.44 35.32
C LEU A 158 6.54 3.08 36.78
N LYS A 159 6.49 1.78 37.08
CA LYS A 159 6.86 1.22 38.40
C LYS A 159 8.33 0.81 38.49
N PHE A 160 9.09 0.97 37.40
CA PHE A 160 10.48 0.56 37.29
C PHE A 160 11.29 1.62 36.58
N GLU A 161 12.60 1.68 36.87
CA GLU A 161 13.52 2.59 36.21
C GLU A 161 13.79 2.13 34.76
N PRO A 162 13.53 2.96 33.74
CA PRO A 162 13.80 2.60 32.36
C PRO A 162 15.31 2.50 32.10
N LYS A 163 15.74 1.40 31.47
CA LYS A 163 17.16 1.11 31.19
C LYS A 163 17.84 2.12 30.26
N ALA A 164 17.08 2.85 29.45
CA ALA A 164 17.60 3.85 28.52
C ALA A 164 16.69 5.07 28.53
N ARG A 165 17.27 6.24 28.83
CA ARG A 165 16.66 7.54 28.55
C ARG A 165 16.99 7.87 27.09
N SER A 166 16.01 8.32 26.31
CA SER A 166 16.23 8.59 24.89
C SER A 166 17.28 9.69 24.71
N GLN A 167 18.33 9.41 23.93
CA GLN A 167 19.35 10.43 23.59
C GLN A 167 18.74 11.64 22.88
N ASP A 168 17.67 11.43 22.09
CA ASP A 168 16.89 12.49 21.43
C ASP A 168 15.52 12.68 22.10
N ALA A 169 15.54 13.29 23.29
CA ALA A 169 14.35 13.60 24.08
C ALA A 169 13.33 14.47 23.31
N ASP A 170 13.80 15.34 22.40
CA ASP A 170 12.97 16.33 21.71
C ASP A 170 11.84 15.69 20.88
N TYR A 171 12.15 14.67 20.05
CA TYR A 171 11.12 13.99 19.28
C TYR A 171 10.20 13.13 20.15
N GLY A 172 10.76 12.40 21.11
CA GLY A 172 10.00 11.49 21.97
C GLY A 172 9.00 12.22 22.85
N MET A 173 9.37 13.38 23.37
CA MET A 173 8.58 14.18 24.31
C MET A 173 7.65 15.18 23.62
N SER A 174 7.88 15.48 22.34
CA SER A 174 7.04 16.45 21.62
C SER A 174 5.60 15.97 21.46
N THR A 175 4.66 16.88 21.75
CA THR A 175 3.23 16.69 21.46
C THR A 175 3.00 16.79 19.95
N LYS A 176 2.46 15.73 19.37
CA LYS A 176 2.29 15.61 17.91
C LYS A 176 0.87 15.98 17.51
N LYS A 177 0.74 16.83 16.50
CA LYS A 177 -0.56 17.24 15.96
C LYS A 177 -1.11 16.15 15.06
N ASN A 178 -2.41 15.87 15.17
CA ASN A 178 -3.13 15.01 14.23
C ASN A 178 -3.55 15.86 13.03
N VAL A 179 -2.59 16.21 12.18
CA VAL A 179 -2.77 16.92 10.91
C VAL A 179 -1.96 16.21 9.83
N CYS A 180 -2.34 16.37 8.56
CA CYS A 180 -1.49 15.97 7.44
C CYS A 180 -0.14 16.71 7.52
N VAL A 181 0.98 15.98 7.59
CA VAL A 181 2.30 16.59 7.73
C VAL A 181 2.71 17.42 6.49
N ALA A 182 2.11 17.15 5.34
CA ALA A 182 2.33 17.88 4.09
C ALA A 182 1.56 19.21 4.05
N CYS A 183 0.22 19.13 4.01
CA CYS A 183 -0.62 20.28 3.74
C CYS A 183 -1.28 20.91 4.99
N GLY A 184 -1.31 20.21 6.13
CA GLY A 184 -1.95 20.69 7.36
C GLY A 184 -3.41 20.26 7.55
N GLU A 185 -3.98 19.50 6.60
CA GLU A 185 -5.36 19.01 6.66
C GLU A 185 -5.66 18.22 7.95
N PRO A 186 -6.60 18.66 8.81
CA PRO A 186 -6.93 18.00 10.07
C PRO A 186 -7.83 16.77 9.92
N GLU A 187 -8.52 16.61 8.79
CA GLU A 187 -9.45 15.49 8.61
C GLU A 187 -8.92 14.40 7.68
N ASN A 188 -9.58 13.25 7.67
CA ASN A 188 -9.35 12.20 6.69
C ASN A 188 -7.87 11.79 6.54
N GLN A 189 -7.23 11.63 7.70
CA GLN A 189 -5.82 11.25 7.79
C GLN A 189 -5.62 9.74 7.66
N MET A 190 -4.49 9.39 7.07
CA MET A 190 -4.03 8.03 6.82
C MET A 190 -2.60 7.89 7.36
N ARG A 191 -2.26 6.70 7.89
CA ARG A 191 -0.87 6.41 8.26
C ARG A 191 -0.07 6.16 6.99
N PHE A 192 1.02 6.87 6.84
CA PHE A 192 1.97 6.68 5.77
C PHE A 192 3.31 6.21 6.34
N TYR A 193 3.89 5.18 5.72
CA TYR A 193 5.20 4.66 6.08
C TYR A 193 6.23 5.25 5.11
N ILE A 194 7.16 6.05 5.62
CA ILE A 194 8.22 6.69 4.83
C ILE A 194 9.08 5.64 4.14
N VAL A 195 9.45 4.59 4.87
CA VAL A 195 10.08 3.40 4.29
C VAL A 195 8.99 2.42 3.88
N PRO A 196 8.91 2.02 2.59
CA PRO A 196 7.89 1.08 2.13
C PRO A 196 7.87 -0.22 2.94
N TYR A 197 6.67 -0.67 3.28
CA TYR A 197 6.50 -1.93 4.03
C TYR A 197 7.11 -3.12 3.30
N ALA A 198 7.11 -3.10 1.97
CA ALA A 198 7.74 -4.11 1.10
C ALA A 198 9.23 -4.33 1.42
N TYR A 199 9.98 -3.31 1.82
CA TYR A 199 11.36 -3.50 2.29
C TYR A 199 11.40 -3.74 3.81
N ARG A 200 10.63 -2.97 4.58
CA ARG A 200 10.78 -2.95 6.04
C ARG A 200 10.48 -4.30 6.72
N HIS A 201 9.53 -5.07 6.21
CA HIS A 201 9.22 -6.38 6.77
C HIS A 201 10.37 -7.40 6.58
N LEU A 202 11.28 -7.14 5.63
CA LEU A 202 12.45 -7.96 5.33
C LEU A 202 13.69 -7.58 6.14
N PHE A 203 13.73 -6.39 6.75
CA PHE A 203 14.90 -5.93 7.51
C PHE A 203 15.22 -6.84 8.72
N PRO A 204 16.47 -6.81 9.22
CA PRO A 204 16.83 -7.42 10.49
C PRO A 204 16.01 -6.83 11.65
N GLU A 205 15.81 -7.62 12.72
CA GLU A 205 14.91 -7.27 13.83
C GLU A 205 15.26 -5.94 14.51
N LYS A 206 16.56 -5.63 14.64
CA LYS A 206 17.03 -4.36 15.23
C LYS A 206 16.50 -3.11 14.50
N TYR A 207 16.21 -3.19 13.21
CA TYR A 207 15.64 -2.10 12.41
C TYR A 207 14.10 -2.10 12.35
N LYS A 208 13.44 -3.13 12.91
CA LYS A 208 11.98 -3.23 12.97
C LYS A 208 11.39 -2.60 14.22
N GLN A 209 12.22 -2.26 15.19
CA GLN A 209 11.83 -1.60 16.43
C GLN A 209 11.91 -0.06 16.27
N HIS A 210 11.26 0.68 17.17
CA HIS A 210 11.32 2.14 17.23
C HIS A 210 10.94 2.89 15.93
N ILE A 211 10.01 2.33 15.16
CA ILE A 211 9.65 2.80 13.80
C ILE A 211 8.82 4.08 13.76
N SER A 212 8.43 4.64 14.92
CA SER A 212 7.50 5.77 14.99
C SER A 212 7.98 6.99 14.23
N HIS A 213 9.30 7.18 14.11
CA HIS A 213 9.91 8.28 13.38
C HIS A 213 9.66 8.21 11.87
N ASP A 214 9.51 6.99 11.33
CA ASP A 214 9.30 6.73 9.91
C ASP A 214 7.80 6.54 9.56
N ILE A 215 6.89 6.85 10.49
CA ILE A 215 5.44 6.80 10.27
C ILE A 215 4.87 8.19 10.49
N VAL A 216 4.17 8.70 9.48
CA VAL A 216 3.59 10.04 9.49
C VAL A 216 2.10 10.01 9.13
N SER A 217 1.41 11.11 9.39
CA SER A 217 0.00 11.29 9.02
C SER A 217 -0.10 12.07 7.71
N LEU A 218 -0.81 11.55 6.71
CA LEU A 218 -1.11 12.26 5.45
C LEU A 218 -2.62 12.24 5.18
N CYS A 219 -3.16 13.29 4.57
CA CYS A 219 -4.53 13.25 4.04
C CYS A 219 -4.58 12.39 2.76
N ALA A 220 -5.77 12.02 2.31
CA ALA A 220 -5.96 11.17 1.13
C ALA A 220 -5.25 11.66 -0.14
N ASN A 221 -5.22 12.99 -0.38
CA ASN A 221 -4.56 13.57 -1.56
C ASN A 221 -3.03 13.43 -1.48
N CYS A 222 -2.43 13.86 -0.36
CA CYS A 222 -0.99 13.77 -0.15
C CYS A 222 -0.52 12.31 -0.07
N HIS A 223 -1.34 11.42 0.49
CA HIS A 223 -1.06 9.98 0.54
C HIS A 223 -1.04 9.36 -0.87
N LEU A 224 -1.97 9.75 -1.75
CA LEU A 224 -1.97 9.27 -3.13
C LEU A 224 -0.74 9.77 -3.91
N LEU A 225 -0.44 11.07 -3.82
CA LEU A 225 0.72 11.67 -4.47
C LEU A 225 2.03 11.03 -4.00
N CYS A 226 2.22 10.94 -2.68
CA CYS A 226 3.41 10.32 -2.10
C CYS A 226 3.50 8.83 -2.44
N GLY A 227 2.36 8.12 -2.44
CA GLY A 227 2.30 6.70 -2.81
C GLY A 227 2.71 6.45 -4.27
N GLN A 228 2.29 7.29 -5.20
CA GLN A 228 2.70 7.19 -6.61
C GLN A 228 4.21 7.38 -6.76
N GLN A 229 4.77 8.42 -6.15
CA GLN A 229 6.20 8.70 -6.19
C GLN A 229 7.03 7.61 -5.48
N THR A 230 6.50 7.08 -4.38
CA THR A 230 7.10 5.93 -3.68
C THR A 230 7.20 4.72 -4.61
N GLN A 231 6.13 4.40 -5.37
CA GLN A 231 6.16 3.28 -6.30
C GLN A 231 7.18 3.50 -7.43
N ILE A 232 7.23 4.71 -8.01
CA ILE A 232 8.22 5.05 -9.04
C ILE A 232 9.65 4.82 -8.53
N ARG A 233 9.96 5.34 -7.34
CA ARG A 233 11.29 5.13 -6.73
C ARG A 233 11.57 3.65 -6.42
N MET A 234 10.56 2.89 -5.99
CA MET A 234 10.73 1.44 -5.79
C MET A 234 11.10 0.76 -7.11
N ASP A 235 10.40 1.08 -8.20
CA ASP A 235 10.68 0.53 -9.52
C ASP A 235 12.11 0.88 -9.99
N GLU A 236 12.56 2.13 -9.78
CA GLU A 236 13.93 2.58 -10.08
C GLU A 236 15.00 1.81 -9.27
N ILE A 237 14.76 1.60 -7.97
CA ILE A 237 15.68 0.84 -7.10
C ILE A 237 15.76 -0.63 -7.53
N GLU A 238 14.62 -1.19 -7.94
CA GLU A 238 14.45 -2.60 -8.30
C GLU A 238 14.87 -2.90 -9.75
N GLU A 239 14.98 -1.91 -10.62
CA GLU A 239 15.31 -2.06 -12.04
C GLU A 239 16.58 -2.90 -12.25
N LYS A 240 17.63 -2.62 -11.47
CA LYS A 240 18.91 -3.35 -11.54
C LYS A 240 18.82 -4.82 -11.12
N PHE A 241 17.72 -5.23 -10.48
CA PHE A 241 17.47 -6.60 -10.03
C PHE A 241 16.44 -7.33 -10.89
N ASN A 242 15.73 -6.62 -11.78
CA ASN A 242 14.60 -7.14 -12.56
C ASN A 242 15.04 -7.96 -13.79
N ILE A 243 15.92 -8.93 -13.58
CA ILE A 243 16.46 -9.81 -14.64
C ILE A 243 15.47 -10.93 -14.94
N VAL A 244 14.84 -11.48 -13.90
CA VAL A 244 13.97 -12.65 -13.99
C VAL A 244 12.52 -12.22 -13.88
N LYS A 245 11.74 -12.41 -14.95
CA LYS A 245 10.30 -12.11 -14.94
C LYS A 245 9.52 -13.17 -14.17
N LYS A 246 8.47 -12.72 -13.45
CA LYS A 246 7.55 -13.59 -12.70
C LYS A 246 6.85 -14.62 -13.56
N TYR A 247 6.48 -14.23 -14.77
CA TYR A 247 5.83 -15.10 -15.73
C TYR A 247 6.69 -15.21 -16.98
N SER A 248 6.81 -16.42 -17.48
CA SER A 248 7.25 -16.71 -18.83
C SER A 248 6.04 -17.07 -19.69
N THR A 249 6.20 -17.01 -21.01
CA THR A 249 5.15 -17.36 -21.97
C THR A 249 5.38 -18.79 -22.44
N ASP A 250 4.41 -19.68 -22.22
CA ASP A 250 4.34 -20.92 -22.99
C ASP A 250 3.91 -20.56 -24.41
N HIS A 251 4.88 -20.63 -25.33
CA HIS A 251 4.67 -20.23 -26.72
C HIS A 251 3.68 -21.15 -27.44
N ARG A 252 3.53 -22.41 -27.00
CA ARG A 252 2.58 -23.36 -27.57
C ARG A 252 1.16 -22.97 -27.18
N LEU A 253 0.90 -22.77 -25.88
CA LEU A 253 -0.42 -22.33 -25.38
C LEU A 253 -0.80 -20.93 -25.87
N TYR A 254 0.19 -20.03 -25.99
CA TYR A 254 -0.04 -18.71 -26.59
C TYR A 254 -0.53 -18.81 -28.04
N LYS A 255 0.08 -19.68 -28.85
CA LYS A 255 -0.34 -19.93 -30.24
C LYS A 255 -1.74 -20.53 -30.32
N VAL A 256 -2.09 -21.42 -29.40
CA VAL A 256 -3.44 -22.00 -29.30
C VAL A 256 -4.46 -20.90 -29.04
N ARG A 257 -4.25 -20.09 -28.00
CA ARG A 257 -5.14 -18.97 -27.67
C ARG A 257 -5.25 -17.96 -28.81
N SER A 258 -4.13 -17.58 -29.42
CA SER A 258 -4.10 -16.65 -30.54
C SER A 258 -4.87 -17.20 -31.74
N SER A 259 -4.72 -18.48 -32.05
CA SER A 259 -5.44 -19.16 -33.14
C SER A 259 -6.94 -19.28 -32.85
N ALA A 260 -7.30 -19.61 -31.61
CA ALA A 260 -8.69 -19.67 -31.18
C ALA A 260 -9.39 -18.31 -31.30
N LEU A 261 -8.71 -17.23 -30.87
CA LEU A 261 -9.22 -15.86 -31.03
C LEU A 261 -9.35 -15.43 -32.50
N ALA A 262 -8.42 -15.85 -33.37
CA ALA A 262 -8.48 -15.59 -34.80
C ALA A 262 -9.70 -16.28 -35.44
N LEU A 263 -9.94 -17.55 -35.11
CA LEU A 263 -11.11 -18.30 -35.56
C LEU A 263 -12.42 -17.75 -35.00
N MET A 264 -12.45 -17.32 -33.74
CA MET A 264 -13.66 -16.82 -33.10
C MET A 264 -14.12 -15.48 -33.70
N ASN A 265 -13.17 -14.57 -33.98
CA ASN A 265 -13.49 -13.20 -34.34
C ASN A 265 -13.37 -12.89 -35.85
N TRP A 266 -12.50 -13.60 -36.57
CA TRP A 266 -12.07 -13.18 -37.91
C TRP A 266 -12.13 -14.28 -38.98
N ARG A 267 -12.70 -15.45 -38.69
CA ARG A 267 -12.71 -16.61 -39.60
C ARG A 267 -13.10 -16.30 -41.04
N LEU A 268 -14.13 -15.47 -41.25
CA LEU A 268 -14.64 -15.12 -42.60
C LEU A 268 -13.68 -14.20 -43.39
N LYS A 269 -12.71 -13.56 -42.74
CA LYS A 269 -11.75 -12.63 -43.34
C LYS A 269 -10.36 -13.26 -43.55
N ILE A 270 -10.17 -14.49 -43.10
CA ILE A 270 -8.90 -15.21 -43.17
C ILE A 270 -8.94 -16.11 -44.41
N PRO A 271 -7.88 -16.14 -45.24
CA PRO A 271 -7.78 -17.11 -46.35
C PRO A 271 -7.96 -18.56 -45.87
N ALA A 272 -8.62 -19.40 -46.67
CA ALA A 272 -9.00 -20.76 -46.27
C ALA A 272 -7.81 -21.60 -45.76
N GLU A 273 -6.65 -21.47 -46.37
CA GLU A 273 -5.40 -22.13 -45.95
C GLU A 273 -4.99 -21.75 -44.51
N LYS A 274 -5.08 -20.46 -44.17
CA LYS A 274 -4.77 -19.98 -42.81
C LYS A 274 -5.84 -20.36 -41.79
N VAL A 275 -7.10 -20.47 -42.20
CA VAL A 275 -8.17 -20.99 -41.32
C VAL A 275 -7.89 -22.44 -40.94
N SER A 276 -7.52 -23.28 -41.92
CA SER A 276 -7.14 -24.68 -41.68
C SER A 276 -5.96 -24.79 -40.71
N TRP A 277 -4.93 -23.98 -40.89
CA TRP A 277 -3.78 -23.93 -39.98
C TRP A 277 -4.15 -23.58 -38.53
N HIS A 278 -5.04 -22.60 -38.33
CA HIS A 278 -5.52 -22.25 -37.00
C HIS A 278 -6.39 -23.36 -36.37
N ILE A 279 -7.21 -24.02 -37.18
CA ILE A 279 -8.04 -25.16 -36.72
C ILE A 279 -7.13 -26.29 -36.23
N ASP A 280 -6.10 -26.63 -36.99
CA ASP A 280 -5.16 -27.70 -36.65
C ASP A 280 -4.42 -27.43 -35.32
N ILE A 281 -3.98 -26.18 -35.09
CA ILE A 281 -3.33 -25.81 -33.82
C ILE A 281 -4.27 -25.99 -32.62
N VAL A 282 -5.52 -25.54 -32.75
CA VAL A 282 -6.51 -25.65 -31.65
C VAL A 282 -6.94 -27.10 -31.46
N ARG A 283 -7.15 -27.85 -32.55
CA ARG A 283 -7.47 -29.28 -32.54
C ARG A 283 -6.40 -30.09 -31.82
N ARG A 284 -5.12 -29.91 -32.16
CA ARG A 284 -4.01 -30.61 -31.50
C ARG A 284 -3.99 -30.36 -29.99
N TYR A 285 -4.18 -29.12 -29.54
CA TYR A 285 -4.30 -28.83 -28.10
C TYR A 285 -5.50 -29.51 -27.44
N LEU A 286 -6.67 -29.50 -28.10
CA LEU A 286 -7.88 -30.12 -27.56
C LEU A 286 -7.73 -31.63 -27.41
N ILE A 287 -7.05 -32.29 -28.35
CA ILE A 287 -6.78 -33.73 -28.29
C ILE A 287 -5.68 -34.03 -27.27
N ASP A 288 -4.52 -33.39 -27.42
CA ASP A 288 -3.30 -33.74 -26.66
C ASP A 288 -3.35 -33.28 -25.19
N ASP A 289 -3.94 -32.12 -24.89
CA ASP A 289 -3.89 -31.53 -23.53
C ASP A 289 -5.24 -31.53 -22.81
N CYS A 290 -6.35 -31.71 -23.54
CA CYS A 290 -7.69 -31.75 -22.96
C CYS A 290 -8.32 -33.14 -22.99
N ASP A 291 -7.58 -34.17 -23.45
CA ASP A 291 -8.02 -35.57 -23.58
C ASP A 291 -9.37 -35.70 -24.31
N LEU A 292 -9.61 -34.86 -25.31
CA LEU A 292 -10.82 -34.93 -26.12
C LEU A 292 -10.64 -35.98 -27.23
N ASP A 293 -11.65 -36.81 -27.41
CA ASP A 293 -11.71 -37.74 -28.53
C ASP A 293 -11.76 -36.97 -29.85
N ASP A 294 -10.90 -37.35 -30.80
CA ASP A 294 -10.79 -36.76 -32.13
C ASP A 294 -12.14 -36.84 -32.89
N SER A 295 -12.96 -37.87 -32.57
CA SER A 295 -14.32 -38.03 -33.09
C SER A 295 -15.27 -36.87 -32.75
N CYS A 296 -14.97 -36.09 -31.71
CA CYS A 296 -15.78 -34.95 -31.26
C CYS A 296 -15.51 -33.65 -32.04
N ILE A 297 -14.47 -33.61 -32.87
CA ILE A 297 -14.09 -32.44 -33.66
C ILE A 297 -14.33 -32.74 -35.13
N LYS A 298 -15.41 -32.22 -35.72
CA LYS A 298 -15.66 -32.35 -37.16
C LYS A 298 -14.55 -31.64 -37.96
N ASP A 299 -14.09 -32.26 -39.04
CA ASP A 299 -12.93 -31.83 -39.85
C ASP A 299 -12.92 -30.38 -40.33
N GLU A 300 -14.08 -29.73 -40.38
CA GLU A 300 -14.20 -28.37 -40.89
C GLU A 300 -14.51 -27.33 -39.81
N THR A 301 -14.91 -27.73 -38.59
CA THR A 301 -15.40 -26.79 -37.57
C THR A 301 -15.20 -27.28 -36.14
N ILE A 302 -14.49 -26.49 -35.34
CA ILE A 302 -14.43 -26.65 -33.88
C ILE A 302 -15.71 -26.07 -33.26
N PRO A 303 -16.42 -26.82 -32.40
CA PRO A 303 -17.56 -26.31 -31.62
C PRO A 303 -17.22 -25.03 -30.85
N LYS A 304 -18.18 -24.10 -30.75
CA LYS A 304 -17.94 -22.76 -30.19
C LYS A 304 -17.52 -22.80 -28.72
N ASP A 305 -18.04 -23.74 -27.95
CA ASP A 305 -17.69 -24.01 -26.56
C ASP A 305 -16.25 -24.49 -26.40
N LEU A 306 -15.79 -25.44 -27.24
CA LEU A 306 -14.40 -25.89 -27.25
C LEU A 306 -13.44 -24.81 -27.73
N LEU A 307 -13.86 -23.99 -28.69
CA LEU A 307 -13.10 -22.84 -29.15
C LEU A 307 -12.99 -21.76 -28.05
N GLN A 308 -14.05 -21.54 -27.29
CA GLN A 308 -14.03 -20.64 -26.14
C GLN A 308 -13.09 -21.15 -25.04
N LYS A 309 -13.10 -22.46 -24.75
CA LYS A 309 -12.13 -23.10 -23.85
C LYS A 309 -10.69 -22.80 -24.27
N ALA A 310 -10.40 -22.85 -25.58
CA ALA A 310 -9.08 -22.51 -26.11
C ALA A 310 -8.73 -21.00 -26.04
N CYS A 311 -9.73 -20.11 -26.16
CA CYS A 311 -9.55 -18.66 -25.97
C CYS A 311 -9.20 -18.29 -24.51
N ASP A 312 -9.70 -19.05 -23.54
CA ASP A 312 -9.58 -18.75 -22.12
C ASP A 312 -8.31 -19.34 -21.47
N ILE A 313 -7.48 -20.06 -22.24
CA ILE A 313 -6.22 -20.64 -21.76
C ILE A 313 -5.32 -19.56 -21.16
N ASP A 314 -4.78 -19.83 -19.97
CA ASP A 314 -3.66 -19.08 -19.42
C ASP A 314 -2.34 -19.65 -19.93
N PHE A 315 -1.69 -18.90 -20.81
CA PHE A 315 -0.37 -19.27 -21.36
C PHE A 315 0.79 -18.76 -20.49
N ARG A 316 0.49 -18.10 -19.36
CA ARG A 316 1.52 -17.58 -18.45
C ARG A 316 2.00 -18.68 -17.52
N VAL A 317 3.27 -19.04 -17.64
CA VAL A 317 3.91 -20.02 -16.78
C VAL A 317 4.64 -19.29 -15.67
N LEU A 318 4.31 -19.62 -14.41
CA LEU A 318 4.99 -19.08 -13.24
C LEU A 318 6.45 -19.50 -13.26
N ASN A 319 7.35 -18.52 -13.19
CA ASN A 319 8.77 -18.80 -13.07
C ASN A 319 9.12 -19.14 -11.62
N THR A 320 9.55 -20.37 -11.37
CA THR A 320 9.92 -20.84 -10.03
C THR A 320 11.19 -20.19 -9.48
N ALA A 321 12.04 -19.64 -10.36
CA ALA A 321 13.23 -18.87 -10.00
C ALA A 321 12.95 -17.37 -9.76
N PHE A 322 11.69 -16.92 -9.90
CA PHE A 322 11.34 -15.53 -9.64
C PHE A 322 11.49 -15.19 -8.15
N VAL A 323 12.25 -14.13 -7.88
CA VAL A 323 12.36 -13.52 -6.57
C VAL A 323 11.82 -12.08 -6.68
N PRO A 324 10.93 -11.62 -5.78
CA PRO A 324 10.46 -10.24 -5.82
C PRO A 324 11.60 -9.24 -5.64
N GLY A 325 11.49 -8.08 -6.29
CA GLY A 325 12.49 -7.01 -6.22
C GLY A 325 12.85 -6.59 -4.78
N PRO A 326 11.88 -6.40 -3.86
CA PRO A 326 12.19 -6.05 -2.47
C PRO A 326 13.08 -7.04 -1.75
N ASP A 327 12.90 -8.34 -1.97
CA ASP A 327 13.74 -9.39 -1.41
C ASP A 327 15.18 -9.28 -1.91
N LEU A 328 15.38 -9.03 -3.20
CA LEU A 328 16.70 -8.87 -3.81
C LEU A 328 17.40 -7.59 -3.30
N VAL A 329 16.67 -6.48 -3.22
CA VAL A 329 17.17 -5.20 -2.72
C VAL A 329 17.64 -5.34 -1.28
N VAL A 330 16.81 -5.91 -0.39
CA VAL A 330 17.17 -6.08 1.03
C VAL A 330 18.29 -7.10 1.21
N ALA A 331 18.27 -8.21 0.48
CA ALA A 331 19.36 -9.19 0.53
C ALA A 331 20.70 -8.59 0.11
N SER A 332 20.73 -7.67 -0.86
CA SER A 332 21.97 -7.00 -1.29
C SER A 332 22.63 -6.11 -0.24
N MET A 333 21.93 -5.79 0.85
CA MET A 333 22.39 -4.94 1.95
C MET A 333 22.22 -5.59 3.34
N ALA A 334 21.85 -6.87 3.42
CA ALA A 334 21.47 -7.51 4.69
C ALA A 334 22.63 -7.60 5.69
N ASP A 335 23.86 -7.75 5.20
CA ASP A 335 25.08 -7.92 6.01
C ASP A 335 25.83 -6.59 6.25
N ASP A 336 25.27 -5.46 5.81
CA ASP A 336 25.92 -4.15 5.87
C ASP A 336 24.99 -3.13 6.53
N ASP A 337 25.18 -2.96 7.84
CA ASP A 337 24.40 -2.06 8.67
C ASP A 337 24.47 -0.60 8.18
N GLU A 338 25.62 -0.18 7.64
CA GLU A 338 25.81 1.18 7.14
C GLU A 338 25.02 1.38 5.84
N LYS A 339 25.04 0.40 4.92
CA LYS A 339 24.20 0.45 3.71
C LYS A 339 22.73 0.47 4.05
N LEU A 340 22.27 -0.35 5.00
CA LEU A 340 20.87 -0.38 5.39
C LEU A 340 20.44 0.92 6.08
N ALA A 341 21.29 1.50 6.94
CA ALA A 341 21.04 2.80 7.53
C ALA A 341 20.96 3.92 6.48
N LYS A 342 21.90 3.94 5.53
CA LYS A 342 21.87 4.87 4.38
C LYS A 342 20.60 4.69 3.55
N PHE A 343 20.16 3.45 3.31
CA PHE A 343 18.92 3.17 2.59
C PHE A 343 17.70 3.76 3.30
N ILE A 344 17.57 3.57 4.62
CA ILE A 344 16.47 4.15 5.41
C ILE A 344 16.50 5.69 5.36
N ARG A 345 17.69 6.30 5.53
CA ARG A 345 17.83 7.76 5.45
C ARG A 345 17.54 8.30 4.05
N ALA A 346 17.90 7.58 3.00
CA ALA A 346 17.58 7.94 1.62
C ALA A 346 16.06 7.99 1.38
N TRP A 347 15.27 7.13 2.04
CA TRP A 347 13.81 7.23 2.02
C TRP A 347 13.28 8.46 2.76
N ARG A 348 13.92 8.86 3.87
CA ARG A 348 13.58 10.10 4.58
C ARG A 348 13.86 11.34 3.74
N VAL A 349 15.03 11.39 3.09
CA VAL A 349 15.40 12.47 2.15
C VAL A 349 14.39 12.55 1.02
N PHE A 350 14.13 11.41 0.36
CA PHE A 350 13.16 11.35 -0.73
C PHE A 350 11.77 11.83 -0.31
N PHE A 351 11.32 11.45 0.88
CA PHE A 351 10.04 11.91 1.42
C PHE A 351 10.01 13.44 1.55
N LEU A 352 11.04 14.08 2.11
CA LEU A 352 11.12 15.54 2.20
C LEU A 352 11.09 16.21 0.83
N GLU A 353 11.89 15.72 -0.12
CA GLU A 353 11.98 16.27 -1.48
C GLU A 353 10.71 16.06 -2.30
N THR A 354 9.95 15.00 -2.01
CA THR A 354 8.74 14.68 -2.76
C THR A 354 7.54 15.48 -2.28
N ILE A 355 7.31 15.54 -0.97
CA ILE A 355 6.07 16.08 -0.41
C ILE A 355 6.24 17.42 0.31
N HIS A 356 7.47 17.90 0.50
CA HIS A 356 7.81 19.19 1.12
C HIS A 356 7.00 19.47 2.39
N PRO A 357 7.13 18.64 3.44
CA PRO A 357 6.23 18.70 4.56
C PRO A 357 6.41 19.98 5.39
N ARG A 358 5.28 20.59 5.77
CA ARG A 358 5.24 21.85 6.54
C ARG A 358 4.85 21.66 8.01
N HIS A 359 4.41 20.46 8.37
CA HIS A 359 3.85 20.15 9.69
C HIS A 359 4.44 18.87 10.27
N LEU A 360 5.73 18.60 10.02
CA LEU A 360 6.42 17.49 10.69
C LEU A 360 6.45 17.70 12.22
N PRO A 361 6.44 16.60 13.00
CA PRO A 361 6.64 16.71 14.44
C PRO A 361 7.96 17.39 14.80
N GLN A 362 7.96 18.13 15.90
CA GLN A 362 9.20 18.65 16.48
C GLN A 362 10.17 17.52 16.80
N GLY A 363 11.46 17.75 16.53
CA GLY A 363 12.54 16.77 16.64
C GLY A 363 12.62 15.78 15.47
N TRP A 364 11.75 15.89 14.45
CA TRP A 364 11.86 15.03 13.28
C TRP A 364 13.11 15.40 12.46
N SER A 365 13.95 14.42 12.15
CA SER A 365 15.21 14.61 11.41
C SER A 365 15.53 13.41 10.52
N ILE A 366 16.22 13.65 9.41
CA ILE A 366 16.79 12.58 8.57
C ILE A 366 17.78 11.74 9.37
N GLU A 367 18.56 12.39 10.24
CA GLU A 367 19.68 11.78 10.98
C GLU A 367 19.24 11.00 12.22
N TYR A 368 17.95 11.01 12.56
CA TYR A 368 17.43 10.29 13.72
C TYR A 368 17.86 8.81 13.69
N PRO A 369 18.23 8.21 14.82
CA PRO A 369 18.67 6.81 14.85
C PRO A 369 17.70 5.86 14.13
N VAL A 370 18.24 4.99 13.27
CA VAL A 370 17.45 4.03 12.48
C VAL A 370 17.20 2.70 13.22
N HIS A 371 17.96 2.46 14.29
CA HIS A 371 17.76 1.40 15.26
C HIS A 371 18.20 1.90 16.65
N CYS A 372 17.79 1.20 17.71
CA CYS A 372 18.31 1.47 19.04
C CYS A 372 19.79 1.07 19.09
N MET A 373 20.68 2.01 19.46
CA MET A 373 22.06 1.69 19.79
C MET A 373 22.10 1.24 21.25
N SER A 374 21.75 -0.02 21.52
CA SER A 374 22.12 -0.61 22.80
C SER A 374 23.60 -0.97 22.73
N THR A 375 24.44 -0.21 23.44
CA THR A 375 25.72 -0.74 23.90
C THR A 375 25.42 -1.96 24.78
N ASP A 376 25.88 -3.12 24.34
CA ASP A 376 26.03 -4.38 25.08
C ASP A 376 24.79 -4.99 25.75
N TYR A 377 24.22 -6.00 25.08
CA TYR A 377 23.57 -7.11 25.75
C TYR A 377 24.46 -8.35 25.58
N PRO A 378 25.11 -8.87 26.63
CA PRO A 378 25.50 -10.27 26.62
C PRO A 378 24.23 -11.14 26.64
N ALA A 379 24.34 -12.26 25.91
CA ALA A 379 23.28 -13.22 25.62
C ALA A 379 22.57 -13.80 26.87
#